data_AF-A0A9P5T638-F1
#
_entry.id   AF-A0A9P5T638-F1
#
_cell.length_a   1.000
_cell.length_b   1.000
_cell.length_c   1.000
_cell.angle_alpha   90.00
_cell.angle_beta   90.00
_cell.angle_gamma   90.00
#
_symmetry.space_group_name_H-M   'P 1'
#
loop_
_entity.id
_entity.type
_entity.pdbx_description
1 polymer ?
#
loop_
_entity_poly.entity_id
_entity_poly.type
_entity_poly.pdbx_seq_one_letter_code
_entity_poly.pdbx_strand_id
1 'polypeptide(L)'
;FQGIDKFLASSNMTDLRKFQLSSAEWDALAVFQKILAVPHAFQQRLSSENTPTLCNAIPAFEAMSIVWKKQQSDNPQTLSIVQAGLDKLEEYRNRAGLTPAYVLAM
;
A
#
# COMPACT_ATOMS: atom_id res chain seq x y z
N PHE A 1 4.11 -10.26 15.04
CA PHE A 1 4.98 -11.36 14.53
C PHE A 1 5.17 -12.52 15.51
N GLN A 2 4.95 -12.33 16.82
CA GLN A 2 5.06 -13.34 17.90
C GLN A 2 4.43 -14.74 17.66
N GLY A 3 3.39 -14.85 16.83
CA GLY A 3 2.77 -16.14 16.50
C GLY A 3 3.64 -17.02 15.59
N ILE A 4 4.34 -16.42 14.63
CA ILE A 4 5.22 -17.12 13.69
C ILE A 4 6.48 -17.60 14.41
N ASP A 5 7.05 -16.77 15.29
CA ASP A 5 8.23 -17.15 16.08
C ASP A 5 7.91 -18.31 17.04
N LYS A 6 6.75 -18.29 17.69
CA LYS A 6 6.29 -19.39 18.54
C LYS A 6 6.07 -20.68 17.73
N PHE A 7 5.55 -20.56 16.51
CA PHE A 7 5.34 -21.69 15.61
C PHE A 7 6.67 -22.31 15.17
N LEU A 8 7.66 -21.51 14.77
CA LEU A 8 9.00 -21.96 14.36
C LEU A 8 9.85 -22.51 15.52
N ALA A 9 9.58 -22.07 16.75
CA ALA A 9 10.21 -22.58 17.96
C ALA A 9 9.75 -24.00 18.34
N SER A 10 8.62 -24.48 17.81
CA SER A 10 8.13 -25.83 18.06
C SER A 10 9.07 -26.91 17.48
N SER A 11 9.18 -28.04 18.18
CA SER A 11 10.13 -29.12 17.89
C SER A 11 9.93 -29.80 16.53
N ASN A 12 8.73 -29.65 15.95
CA ASN A 12 8.31 -30.34 14.74
C ASN A 12 8.66 -29.58 13.44
N MET A 13 9.34 -28.43 13.54
CA MET A 13 9.49 -27.47 12.44
C MET A 13 10.95 -27.06 12.19
N THR A 14 11.92 -27.91 12.53
CA THR A 14 13.36 -27.63 12.37
C THR A 14 13.73 -27.25 10.93
N ASP A 15 13.07 -27.86 9.93
CA ASP A 15 13.30 -27.59 8.51
C ASP A 15 12.86 -26.19 8.06
N LEU A 16 11.91 -25.56 8.76
CA LEU A 16 11.40 -24.24 8.43
C LEU A 16 12.16 -23.10 9.12
N ARG A 17 12.96 -23.40 10.16
CA ARG A 17 13.77 -22.39 10.87
C ARG A 17 14.77 -21.68 9.95
N LYS A 18 15.22 -22.34 8.89
CA LYS A 18 16.09 -21.73 7.87
C LYS A 18 15.42 -20.58 7.09
N PHE A 19 14.10 -20.46 7.14
CA PHE A 19 13.33 -19.37 6.54
C PHE A 19 12.88 -18.32 7.56
N GLN A 20 13.38 -18.38 8.80
CA GLN A 20 13.07 -17.40 9.81
C GLN A 20 13.64 -16.04 9.40
N LEU A 21 12.78 -15.04 9.35
CA LEU A 21 13.19 -13.66 9.08
C LEU A 21 14.01 -13.14 10.26
N SER A 22 15.12 -12.49 9.93
CA SER A 22 15.91 -11.72 10.86
C SER A 22 15.14 -10.49 11.38
N SER A 23 15.64 -9.86 12.44
CA SER A 23 15.07 -8.61 12.95
C SER A 23 14.99 -7.54 11.86
N ALA A 24 16.04 -7.40 11.05
CA ALA A 24 16.09 -6.41 9.97
C ALA A 24 15.04 -6.68 8.88
N GLU A 25 14.78 -7.95 8.56
CA GLU A 25 13.73 -8.32 7.60
C GLU A 25 12.33 -8.09 8.15
N TRP A 26 12.12 -8.30 9.46
CA TRP A 26 10.87 -7.93 10.12
C TRP A 26 10.65 -6.41 10.13
N ASP A 27 11.70 -5.63 10.37
CA ASP A 27 11.65 -4.18 10.31
C ASP A 27 11.33 -3.70 8.88
N ALA A 28 11.98 -4.29 7.88
CA ALA A 28 11.67 -4.03 6.47
C ALA A 28 10.21 -4.37 6.13
N LEU A 29 9.70 -5.52 6.61
CA LEU A 29 8.31 -5.90 6.41
C LEU A 29 7.33 -4.92 7.06
N ALA A 30 7.64 -4.42 8.26
CA ALA A 30 6.83 -3.41 8.93
C ALA A 30 6.80 -2.09 8.12
N VAL A 31 7.91 -1.72 7.49
CA VAL A 31 7.98 -0.58 6.57
C VAL A 31 7.10 -0.82 5.33
N PHE A 32 7.20 -1.99 4.70
CA PHE A 32 6.33 -2.36 3.56
C PHE A 32 4.85 -2.34 3.93
N GLN A 33 4.50 -2.86 5.11
CA GLN A 33 3.12 -2.86 5.60
C GLN A 33 2.58 -1.43 5.72
N LYS A 34 3.39 -0.48 6.20
CA LYS A 34 3.00 0.94 6.27
C LYS A 34 2.79 1.53 4.87
N ILE A 35 3.69 1.24 3.93
CA ILE A 35 3.55 1.71 2.53
C ILE A 35 2.27 1.18 1.90
N LEU A 36 1.96 -0.12 2.11
CA LEU A 36 0.80 -0.81 1.54
C LEU A 36 -0.52 -0.49 2.26
N ALA A 37 -0.48 0.01 3.50
CA ALA A 37 -1.68 0.44 4.20
C ALA A 37 -2.40 1.60 3.48
N VAL A 38 -1.64 2.48 2.82
CA VAL A 38 -2.16 3.63 2.07
C VAL A 38 -3.02 3.19 0.86
N PRO A 39 -2.52 2.39 -0.11
CA PRO A 39 -3.34 1.89 -1.21
C PRO A 39 -4.49 1.00 -0.72
N HIS A 40 -4.30 0.24 0.37
CA HIS A 40 -5.38 -0.57 0.93
C HIS A 40 -6.56 0.28 1.40
N ALA A 41 -6.29 1.38 2.12
CA ALA A 41 -7.34 2.31 2.56
C ALA A 41 -8.06 2.97 1.37
N PHE A 42 -7.32 3.31 0.31
CA PHE A 42 -7.87 3.81 -0.94
C PHE A 42 -8.80 2.78 -1.61
N GLN A 43 -8.31 1.55 -1.80
CA GLN A 43 -9.07 0.47 -2.42
C GLN A 43 -10.36 0.20 -1.65
N GLN A 44 -10.30 0.20 -0.31
CA GLN A 44 -11.49 -0.04 0.48
C GLN A 44 -12.52 1.10 0.37
N ARG A 45 -12.08 2.36 0.25
CA ARG A 45 -13.02 3.47 0.00
C ARG A 45 -13.75 3.34 -1.33
N LEU A 46 -13.09 2.80 -2.36
CA LEU A 46 -13.67 2.65 -3.70
C LEU A 46 -14.38 1.32 -3.93
N SER A 47 -14.26 0.37 -3.00
CA SER A 47 -14.91 -0.95 -3.06
C SER A 47 -16.38 -0.93 -2.61
N SER A 48 -16.94 0.22 -2.21
CA SER A 48 -18.35 0.32 -1.83
C SER A 48 -19.24 0.24 -3.08
N GLU A 49 -20.11 -0.78 -3.13
CA GLU A 49 -21.08 -0.96 -4.22
C GLU A 49 -22.35 -0.12 -4.03
N ASN A 50 -22.62 0.33 -2.80
CA ASN A 50 -23.87 1.02 -2.44
C ASN A 50 -23.80 2.54 -2.59
N THR A 51 -22.61 3.10 -2.77
CA THR A 51 -22.38 4.55 -2.88
C THR A 51 -21.70 4.81 -4.22
N PRO A 52 -22.03 5.90 -4.95
CA PRO A 52 -21.23 6.27 -6.12
C PRO A 52 -19.77 6.47 -5.71
N THR A 53 -18.90 5.52 -6.06
CA THR A 53 -17.46 5.58 -5.75
C THR A 53 -16.68 6.26 -6.87
N LEU A 54 -17.28 6.39 -8.05
CA LEU A 54 -16.66 6.98 -9.23
C LEU A 54 -16.27 8.46 -9.02
N CYS A 55 -17.13 9.24 -8.36
CA CYS A 55 -16.87 10.64 -8.03
C CYS A 55 -15.72 10.81 -7.02
N ASN A 56 -15.46 9.78 -6.22
CA ASN A 56 -14.43 9.78 -5.19
C ASN A 56 -13.07 9.28 -5.71
N ALA A 57 -13.00 8.72 -6.93
CA ALA A 57 -11.77 8.13 -7.45
C ALA A 57 -10.65 9.15 -7.63
N ILE A 58 -10.92 10.29 -8.28
CA ILE A 58 -9.93 11.36 -8.49
C ILE A 58 -9.48 11.97 -7.15
N PRO A 59 -10.39 12.40 -6.24
CA PRO A 59 -10.00 12.88 -4.91
C PRO A 59 -9.16 11.86 -4.11
N ALA A 60 -9.48 10.58 -4.23
CA ALA A 60 -8.78 9.54 -3.50
C ALA A 60 -7.37 9.29 -4.08
N PHE A 61 -7.17 9.43 -5.40
CA PHE A 61 -5.84 9.39 -6.02
C PHE A 61 -4.97 10.56 -5.53
N GLU A 62 -5.51 11.78 -5.49
CA GLU A 62 -4.79 12.96 -5.00
C GLU A 62 -4.41 12.81 -3.51
N ALA A 63 -5.35 12.33 -2.68
CA ALA A 63 -5.09 12.08 -1.26
C ALA A 63 -3.98 11.04 -1.04
N MET A 64 -3.97 9.97 -1.83
CA MET A 64 -2.95 8.93 -1.78
C MET A 64 -1.56 9.48 -2.20
N SER A 65 -1.51 10.32 -3.24
CA SER A 65 -0.28 10.99 -3.68
C SER A 65 0.33 11.86 -2.57
N ILE A 66 -0.49 12.62 -1.84
CA ILE A 66 -0.04 13.46 -0.72
C ILE A 66 0.57 12.62 0.40
N VAL A 67 -0.12 11.55 0.81
CA VAL A 67 0.35 10.68 1.91
C VAL A 67 1.68 10.01 1.55
N TRP A 68 1.81 9.50 0.33
CA TRP A 68 3.04 8.87 -0.13
C TRP A 68 4.21 9.85 -0.29
N LYS A 69 3.97 11.07 -0.80
CA LYS A 69 5.01 12.12 -0.83
C LYS A 69 5.51 12.46 0.58
N LYS A 70 4.61 12.57 1.56
CA LYS A 70 4.99 12.77 2.96
C LYS A 70 5.82 11.58 3.49
N GLN A 71 5.43 10.36 3.15
CA GLN A 71 6.14 9.15 3.57
C GLN A 71 7.56 9.06 2.98
N GLN A 72 7.78 9.55 1.75
CA GLN A 72 9.13 9.70 1.18
C GLN A 72 10.00 10.67 1.98
N SER A 73 9.42 11.80 2.44
CA SER A 73 10.14 12.77 3.28
C SER A 73 10.51 12.18 4.63
N ASP A 74 9.61 11.41 5.24
CA ASP A 74 9.81 10.81 6.56
C ASP A 74 10.78 9.60 6.53
N ASN A 75 10.85 8.88 5.39
CA ASN A 75 11.67 7.67 5.25
C ASN A 75 12.38 7.61 3.88
N PRO A 76 13.58 8.21 3.75
CA PRO A 76 14.34 8.24 2.50
C PRO A 76 14.66 6.85 1.92
N GLN A 77 14.78 5.82 2.77
CA GLN A 77 15.02 4.44 2.35
C GLN A 77 13.88 3.85 1.51
N THR A 78 12.67 4.39 1.64
CA THR A 78 11.49 3.94 0.90
C THR A 78 11.25 4.69 -0.40
N LEU A 79 12.12 5.67 -0.72
CA LEU A 79 11.92 6.61 -1.81
C LEU A 79 11.70 5.91 -3.14
N SER A 80 12.55 4.96 -3.50
CA SER A 80 12.45 4.22 -4.78
C SER A 80 11.14 3.43 -4.90
N ILE A 81 10.72 2.77 -3.81
CA ILE A 81 9.51 1.95 -3.77
C ILE A 81 8.27 2.85 -3.88
N VAL A 82 8.22 3.91 -3.08
CA VAL A 82 7.09 4.85 -3.08
C VAL A 82 7.03 5.62 -4.40
N GLN A 83 8.17 5.94 -5.01
CA GLN A 83 8.20 6.60 -6.32
C GLN A 83 7.58 5.73 -7.40
N ALA A 84 7.94 4.44 -7.46
CA ALA A 84 7.32 3.50 -8.40
C ALA A 84 5.79 3.42 -8.19
N GLY A 85 5.34 3.50 -6.94
CA GLY A 85 3.92 3.59 -6.60
C GLY A 85 3.27 4.87 -7.14
N LEU A 86 3.90 6.03 -6.93
CA LEU A 86 3.43 7.33 -7.41
C LEU A 86 3.37 7.39 -8.94
N ASP A 87 4.38 6.87 -9.63
CA ASP A 87 4.41 6.82 -11.10
C ASP A 87 3.22 6.00 -11.64
N LYS A 88 2.93 4.87 -10.97
CA LYS A 88 1.78 4.04 -11.33
C LYS A 88 0.44 4.71 -11.02
N LEU A 89 0.36 5.41 -9.89
CA LEU A 89 -0.82 6.18 -9.50
C LEU A 89 -1.16 7.27 -10.52
N GLU A 90 -0.12 7.97 -11.02
CA GLU A 90 -0.26 9.02 -12.03
C GLU A 90 -0.79 8.47 -13.36
N GLU A 91 -0.34 7.28 -13.78
CA GLU A 91 -0.87 6.58 -14.96
C GLU A 91 -2.38 6.32 -14.81
N TYR A 92 -2.83 5.83 -13.66
CA TYR A 92 -4.25 5.58 -13.40
C TYR A 92 -5.07 6.87 -13.31
N ARG A 93 -4.56 7.89 -12.63
CA ARG A 93 -5.20 9.20 -12.52
C ARG A 93 -5.40 9.84 -13.89
N ASN A 94 -4.41 9.76 -14.78
CA ASN A 94 -4.51 10.29 -16.14
C ASN A 94 -5.54 9.52 -16.97
N ARG A 95 -5.60 8.20 -16.86
CA ARG A 95 -6.65 7.40 -17.52
C ARG A 95 -8.06 7.73 -17.00
N ALA A 96 -8.21 7.93 -15.69
CA ALA A 96 -9.48 8.34 -15.10
C ALA A 96 -9.91 9.73 -15.59
N GLY A 97 -8.98 10.69 -15.68
CA GLY A 97 -9.26 12.03 -16.21
C GLY A 97 -9.64 12.07 -17.69
N LEU A 98 -9.12 11.15 -18.51
CA LEU A 98 -9.49 11.00 -19.93
C LEU A 98 -10.88 10.36 -20.12
N THR A 99 -11.46 9.81 -19.05
CA THR A 99 -12.74 9.12 -19.11
C THR A 99 -13.84 10.08 -18.60
N PRO A 100 -14.75 10.57 -19.47
CA PRO A 100 -15.75 11.56 -19.09
C PRO A 100 -16.62 11.13 -17.90
N ALA A 101 -16.84 9.83 -17.72
CA ALA A 101 -17.64 9.29 -16.63
C ALA A 101 -17.14 9.72 -15.24
N TYR A 102 -15.81 9.81 -15.02
CA TYR A 102 -15.27 10.25 -13.74
C TYR A 102 -15.47 11.74 -13.49
N VAL A 103 -15.36 12.57 -14.54
CA VAL A 103 -15.58 14.02 -14.45
C VAL A 103 -17.07 14.35 -14.33
N LEU A 104 -17.93 13.63 -15.04
CA LEU A 104 -19.39 13.81 -15.00
C LEU A 104 -20.02 13.31 -13.69
N ALA A 105 -19.35 12.39 -12.99
CA ALA A 105 -19.80 11.90 -11.70
C ALA A 105 -19.41 12.82 -10.53
N MET A 106 -18.40 13.68 -10.70
CA MET A 106 -18.02 14.72 -9.73
C MET A 106 -18.99 15.88 -9.75
#